data_AF-A0A0J1IH81-F1
#
_entry.id   AF-A0A0J1IH81-F1
#
_cell.length_a   1.000
_cell.length_b   1.000
_cell.length_c   1.000
_cell.angle_alpha   90.00
_cell.angle_beta   90.00
_cell.angle_gamma   90.00
#
_symmetry.space_group_name_H-M   'P 1'
#
loop_
_entity.id
_entity.type
_entity.pdbx_description
1 polymer ?
#
loop_
_entity_poly.entity_id
_entity_poly.type
_entity_poly.pdbx_seq_one_letter_code
_entity_poly.pdbx_strand_id
1 'polypeptide(L)'
;MNIVEKLLKMDAGKLEIPSKVITIQSKKLKQPLDFPCRAVDPERYAEIQESALEIRKGDVKKINMYSMKTSIIIEGCPDVFKSKELMSHFGAPTPKELIRKLLLSGEIDDLYNGINELSGYEKDKDDEEEIKN
;
A
#
# COMPACT_ATOMS: atom_id res chain seq x y z
N MET A 1 21.44 -19.87 21.87
CA MET A 1 21.15 -18.43 21.84
C MET A 1 19.68 -18.26 21.54
N ASN A 2 18.89 -17.72 22.48
CA ASN A 2 17.45 -17.53 22.29
C ASN A 2 17.15 -16.24 21.50
N ILE A 3 15.89 -16.04 21.10
CA ILE A 3 15.49 -14.84 20.33
C ILE A 3 15.69 -13.55 21.12
N VAL A 4 15.47 -13.57 22.43
CA VAL A 4 15.64 -12.41 23.31
C VAL A 4 17.11 -11.95 23.32
N GLU A 5 18.05 -12.88 23.43
CA GLU A 5 19.49 -12.59 23.35
C GLU A 5 19.93 -12.07 21.98
N LYS A 6 19.26 -12.49 20.88
CA LYS A 6 19.50 -11.94 19.55
C LYS A 6 19.04 -10.49 19.45
N LEU A 7 17.81 -10.22 19.90
CA LEU A 7 17.23 -8.88 19.86
C LEU A 7 17.94 -7.90 20.78
N LEU A 8 18.34 -8.33 21.99
CA LEU A 8 19.12 -7.49 22.92
C LEU A 8 20.52 -7.12 22.40
N LYS A 9 21.07 -7.89 21.45
CA LYS A 9 22.34 -7.57 20.78
C LYS A 9 22.14 -6.68 19.55
N MET A 10 20.91 -6.50 19.08
CA MET A 10 20.62 -5.60 17.97
C MET A 10 20.56 -4.16 18.45
N ASP A 11 21.08 -3.27 17.62
CA ASP A 11 20.99 -1.83 17.84
C ASP A 11 19.60 -1.35 17.41
N ALA A 12 18.82 -0.85 18.36
CA ALA A 12 17.48 -0.32 18.09
C ALA A 12 17.49 0.85 17.10
N GLY A 13 18.61 1.60 17.01
CA GLY A 13 18.77 2.69 16.04
C GLY A 13 18.99 2.21 14.59
N LYS A 14 19.19 0.91 14.37
CA LYS A 14 19.35 0.30 13.04
C LYS A 14 18.06 -0.34 12.51
N LEU A 15 16.94 -0.14 13.20
CA LEU A 15 15.64 -0.56 12.69
C LEU A 15 15.26 0.37 11.53
N GLU A 16 15.37 -0.15 10.32
CA GLU A 16 14.98 0.56 9.10
C GLU A 16 13.57 0.17 8.68
N ILE A 17 12.82 1.15 8.18
CA ILE A 17 11.52 0.90 7.55
C ILE A 17 11.79 0.36 6.14
N PRO A 18 11.34 -0.88 5.82
CA PRO A 18 11.53 -1.43 4.48
C PRO A 18 10.98 -0.49 3.41
N SER A 19 11.77 -0.22 2.38
CA SER A 19 11.38 0.66 1.27
C SER A 19 11.88 0.14 -0.07
N LYS A 20 11.14 0.42 -1.14
CA LYS A 20 11.50 0.10 -2.51
C LYS A 20 10.80 1.03 -3.49
N VAL A 21 11.34 1.15 -4.70
CA VAL A 21 10.63 1.77 -5.83
C VAL A 21 9.76 0.71 -6.49
N ILE A 22 8.46 0.99 -6.62
CA ILE A 22 7.49 0.14 -7.32
C ILE A 22 7.19 0.78 -8.67
N THR A 23 7.58 0.10 -9.76
CA THR A 23 7.31 0.55 -11.12
C THR A 23 5.96 0.04 -11.61
N ILE A 24 5.06 0.96 -11.98
CA ILE A 24 3.75 0.66 -12.55
C ILE A 24 3.72 1.05 -14.03
N GLN A 25 3.28 0.14 -14.89
CA GLN A 25 3.08 0.41 -16.31
C GLN A 25 1.78 1.19 -16.53
N SER A 26 1.83 2.52 -16.48
CA SER A 26 0.64 3.35 -16.59
C SER A 26 0.03 3.25 -17.99
N LYS A 27 -1.18 2.68 -18.07
CA LYS A 27 -1.93 2.61 -19.32
C LYS A 27 -2.48 3.98 -19.73
N LYS A 28 -2.77 4.85 -18.76
CA LYS A 28 -3.26 6.22 -19.02
C LYS A 28 -2.18 7.12 -19.61
N LEU A 29 -0.95 7.01 -19.10
CA LEU A 29 0.19 7.84 -19.54
C LEU A 29 1.07 7.16 -20.59
N LYS A 30 0.84 5.86 -20.86
CA LYS A 30 1.61 5.03 -21.82
C LYS A 30 3.12 5.02 -21.52
N GLN A 31 3.49 5.15 -20.25
CA GLN A 31 4.87 5.14 -19.78
C GLN A 31 4.96 4.51 -18.38
N PRO A 32 6.10 3.93 -18.01
CA PRO A 32 6.33 3.47 -16.65
C PRO A 32 6.36 4.64 -15.67
N LEU A 33 5.79 4.42 -14.48
CA LEU A 33 5.83 5.35 -13.35
C LEU A 33 6.49 4.67 -12.16
N ASP A 34 7.51 5.32 -11.61
CA ASP A 34 8.25 4.84 -10.46
C ASP A 34 7.73 5.49 -9.19
N PHE A 35 7.18 4.67 -8.28
CA PHE A 35 6.67 5.11 -6.99
C PHE A 35 7.64 4.73 -5.87
N PRO A 36 8.31 5.70 -5.21
CA PRO A 36 9.06 5.43 -4.00
C PRO A 36 8.09 5.09 -2.87
N CYS A 37 8.14 3.85 -2.39
CA CYS A 37 7.22 3.35 -1.39
C CYS A 37 7.95 2.72 -0.21
N ARG A 38 7.29 2.72 0.94
CA ARG A 38 7.77 2.19 2.21
C ARG A 38 6.69 1.36 2.90
N ALA A 39 7.11 0.50 3.82
CA ALA A 39 6.20 -0.21 4.70
C ALA A 39 5.34 0.79 5.49
N VAL A 40 4.07 0.45 5.67
CA VAL A 40 3.16 1.22 6.50
C VAL A 40 3.33 0.79 7.95
N ASP A 41 3.28 1.76 8.87
CA ASP A 41 3.32 1.49 10.30
C ASP A 41 2.19 0.51 10.70
N PRO A 42 2.46 -0.52 11.52
CA PRO A 42 1.46 -1.54 11.85
C PRO A 42 0.18 -1.00 12.51
N GLU A 43 0.30 -0.02 13.41
CA GLU A 43 -0.86 0.60 14.07
C GLU A 43 -1.67 1.38 13.04
N ARG A 44 -0.99 2.16 12.20
CA ARG A 44 -1.64 2.89 11.12
C ARG A 44 -2.32 1.98 10.10
N TYR A 45 -1.72 0.85 9.79
CA TYR A 45 -2.28 -0.14 8.87
C TYR A 45 -3.59 -0.71 9.42
N ALA A 46 -3.61 -1.08 10.71
CA ALA A 46 -4.80 -1.57 11.40
C ALA A 46 -5.93 -0.53 11.41
N GLU A 47 -5.63 0.73 11.75
CA GLU A 47 -6.61 1.83 11.71
C GLU A 47 -7.26 1.96 10.33
N ILE A 48 -6.47 1.85 9.25
CA ILE A 48 -6.98 1.93 7.88
C ILE A 48 -7.94 0.78 7.58
N GLN A 49 -7.59 -0.43 7.99
CA GLN A 49 -8.46 -1.61 7.80
C GLN A 49 -9.77 -1.45 8.56
N GLU A 50 -9.71 -1.05 9.83
CA GLU A 50 -10.88 -0.81 10.67
C GLU A 50 -11.78 0.28 10.08
N SER A 51 -11.20 1.39 9.62
CA SER A 51 -11.94 2.50 9.02
C SER A 51 -12.68 2.12 7.73
N ALA A 52 -12.26 1.04 7.07
CA ALA A 52 -12.88 0.56 5.84
C ALA A 52 -14.11 -0.34 6.10
N LEU A 53 -14.36 -0.75 7.35
CA LEU A 53 -15.49 -1.59 7.72
C LEU A 53 -16.76 -0.77 7.90
N GLU A 54 -17.84 -1.19 7.24
CA GLU A 54 -19.19 -0.69 7.52
C GLU A 54 -19.91 -1.67 8.45
N ILE A 55 -20.05 -1.28 9.72
CA ILE A 55 -20.74 -2.08 10.75
C ILE A 55 -22.18 -1.59 10.90
N ARG A 56 -23.15 -2.51 10.82
CA ARG A 56 -24.56 -2.21 11.15
C ARG A 56 -25.11 -3.30 12.06
N LYS A 57 -25.72 -2.89 13.17
CA LYS A 57 -26.31 -3.78 14.19
C LYS A 57 -25.33 -4.84 14.72
N GLY A 58 -24.04 -4.51 14.84
CA GLY A 58 -23.01 -5.42 15.34
C GLY A 58 -22.37 -6.34 14.30
N ASP A 59 -22.88 -6.34 13.05
CA ASP A 59 -22.30 -7.14 11.97
C ASP A 59 -21.55 -6.26 10.96
N VAL A 60 -20.45 -6.79 10.41
CA VAL A 60 -19.81 -6.23 9.21
C VAL A 60 -20.71 -6.46 8.00
N LYS A 61 -21.19 -5.37 7.39
CA LYS A 61 -22.06 -5.45 6.19
C LYS A 61 -21.29 -5.25 4.89
N LYS A 62 -20.21 -4.46 4.92
CA LYS A 62 -19.42 -4.14 3.73
C LYS A 62 -17.99 -3.78 4.12
N ILE A 63 -17.06 -4.11 3.24
CA ILE A 63 -15.69 -3.64 3.31
C ILE A 63 -15.46 -2.69 2.13
N ASN A 64 -15.06 -1.46 2.40
CA ASN A 64 -14.72 -0.50 1.36
C ASN A 64 -13.29 -0.74 0.87
N MET A 65 -13.11 -1.79 0.07
CA MET A 65 -11.80 -2.21 -0.45
C MET A 65 -11.07 -1.08 -1.18
N TYR A 66 -11.80 -0.26 -1.94
CA TYR A 66 -11.21 0.89 -2.62
C TYR A 66 -10.64 1.91 -1.62
N SER A 67 -11.41 2.26 -0.59
CA SER A 67 -10.94 3.18 0.45
C SER A 67 -9.75 2.61 1.21
N MET A 68 -9.79 1.33 1.57
CA MET A 68 -8.69 0.65 2.25
C MET A 68 -7.41 0.70 1.40
N LYS A 69 -7.46 0.21 0.16
CA LYS A 69 -6.30 0.15 -0.75
C LYS A 69 -5.72 1.54 -1.02
N THR A 70 -6.57 2.52 -1.30
CA THR A 70 -6.10 3.90 -1.55
C THR A 70 -5.48 4.55 -0.32
N SER A 71 -6.02 4.31 0.89
CA SER A 71 -5.40 4.80 2.13
C SER A 71 -4.04 4.15 2.38
N ILE A 72 -3.90 2.84 2.17
CA ILE A 72 -2.60 2.15 2.27
C ILE A 72 -1.59 2.73 1.27
N ILE A 73 -1.99 2.97 0.02
CA ILE A 73 -1.13 3.61 -0.99
C ILE A 73 -0.70 5.02 -0.57
N ILE A 74 -1.59 5.82 0.01
CA ILE A 74 -1.29 7.17 0.48
C ILE A 74 -0.25 7.15 1.61
N GLU A 75 -0.33 6.19 2.54
CA GLU A 75 0.66 6.06 3.62
C GLU A 75 1.97 5.42 3.17
N GLY A 76 1.88 4.49 2.21
CA GLY A 76 3.02 3.76 1.67
C GLY A 76 3.86 4.57 0.70
N CYS A 77 3.28 5.48 -0.10
CA CYS A 77 4.03 6.34 -1.03
C CYS A 77 3.66 7.84 -0.82
N PRO A 78 3.91 8.39 0.38
CA PRO A 78 3.41 9.70 0.79
C PRO A 78 4.03 10.85 -0.02
N ASP A 79 5.30 10.72 -0.44
CA ASP A 79 6.01 11.76 -1.19
C ASP A 79 5.34 12.07 -2.53
N VAL A 80 4.69 11.07 -3.13
CA VAL A 80 3.92 11.24 -4.36
C VAL A 80 2.51 11.70 -4.04
N PHE A 81 1.74 10.91 -3.27
CA PHE A 81 0.30 11.13 -3.14
C PHE A 81 -0.10 12.25 -2.17
N LYS A 82 0.79 12.67 -1.26
CA LYS A 82 0.59 13.84 -0.39
C LYS A 82 1.25 15.11 -0.96
N SER A 83 1.88 15.05 -2.15
CA SER A 83 2.46 16.22 -2.81
C SER A 83 1.39 17.23 -3.23
N LYS A 84 1.42 18.41 -2.62
CA LYS A 84 0.50 19.52 -2.92
C LYS A 84 0.67 20.04 -4.35
N GLU A 85 1.91 20.06 -4.83
CA GLU A 85 2.23 20.48 -6.19
C GLU A 85 1.60 19.53 -7.20
N LEU A 86 1.79 18.23 -6.99
CA LEU A 86 1.22 17.20 -7.88
C LEU A 86 -0.31 17.22 -7.85
N MET A 87 -0.91 17.32 -6.67
CA MET A 87 -2.36 17.46 -6.52
C MET A 87 -2.89 18.69 -7.27
N SER A 88 -2.21 19.83 -7.16
CA SER A 88 -2.61 21.07 -7.85
C SER A 88 -2.50 20.93 -9.37
N HIS A 89 -1.39 20.35 -9.86
CA HIS A 89 -1.15 20.14 -11.29
C HIS A 89 -2.24 19.27 -11.94
N PHE A 90 -2.66 18.20 -11.25
CA PHE A 90 -3.71 17.30 -11.73
C PHE A 90 -5.13 17.73 -11.36
N GLY A 91 -5.30 18.88 -10.68
CA GLY A 91 -6.58 19.38 -10.17
C GLY A 91 -7.27 18.38 -9.25
N ALA A 92 -6.51 17.66 -8.42
CA ALA A 92 -7.01 16.67 -7.47
C ALA A 92 -7.04 17.31 -6.06
N PRO A 93 -8.21 17.61 -5.48
CA PRO A 93 -8.31 18.25 -4.17
C PRO A 93 -7.95 17.32 -3.01
N THR A 94 -7.84 16.01 -3.25
CA THR A 94 -7.40 15.03 -2.25
C THR A 94 -6.43 14.00 -2.85
N PRO A 95 -5.56 13.37 -2.02
CA PRO A 95 -4.70 12.28 -2.46
C PRO A 95 -5.47 11.12 -3.10
N LYS A 96 -6.66 10.80 -2.57
CA LYS A 96 -7.52 9.73 -3.09
C LYS A 96 -8.03 10.04 -4.49
N GLU A 97 -8.36 11.31 -4.76
CA GLU A 97 -8.73 11.74 -6.11
C GLU A 97 -7.54 11.75 -7.07
N LEU A 98 -6.34 12.06 -6.58
CA LEU A 98 -5.12 11.96 -7.38
C LEU A 98 -4.88 10.51 -7.83
N ILE A 99 -5.00 9.54 -6.91
CA ILE A 99 -4.92 8.10 -7.25
C ILE A 99 -5.99 7.73 -8.28
N ARG A 100 -7.24 8.13 -8.08
CA ARG A 100 -8.35 7.87 -9.03
C ARG A 100 -8.05 8.40 -10.44
N LYS A 101 -7.42 9.57 -10.53
CA LYS A 101 -7.06 10.20 -11.80
C LYS A 101 -5.87 9.49 -12.46
N LEU A 102 -4.82 9.20 -11.71
CA LEU A 102 -3.56 8.66 -12.24
C LEU A 102 -3.61 7.17 -12.56
N LEU A 103 -4.27 6.36 -11.71
CA LEU A 103 -4.18 4.91 -11.75
C LEU A 103 -5.52 4.27 -12.17
N LEU A 104 -5.43 3.07 -12.74
CA LEU A 104 -6.53 2.13 -12.98
C LEU A 104 -6.66 1.13 -11.82
N SER A 105 -7.75 0.36 -11.78
CA SER A 105 -7.99 -0.61 -10.70
C SER A 105 -6.86 -1.65 -10.55
N GLY A 106 -6.38 -2.22 -11.65
CA GLY A 106 -5.26 -3.17 -11.60
C GLY A 106 -3.95 -2.52 -11.17
N GLU A 107 -3.69 -1.30 -11.62
CA GLU A 107 -2.49 -0.54 -11.23
C GLU A 107 -2.50 -0.15 -9.74
N ILE A 108 -3.69 0.11 -9.18
CA ILE A 108 -3.90 0.29 -7.74
C ILE A 108 -3.60 -1.00 -6.99
N ASP A 109 -4.06 -2.14 -7.50
CA ASP A 109 -3.83 -3.45 -6.88
C ASP A 109 -2.34 -3.82 -6.88
N ASP A 110 -1.64 -3.59 -7.99
CA ASP A 110 -0.19 -3.83 -8.11
C ASP A 110 0.60 -3.00 -7.09
N LEU A 111 0.27 -1.71 -6.97
CA LEU A 111 0.93 -0.81 -6.02
C LEU A 111 0.62 -1.18 -4.57
N TYR A 112 -0.65 -1.49 -4.27
CA TYR A 112 -1.08 -1.97 -2.96
C TYR A 112 -0.37 -3.27 -2.56
N ASN A 113 -0.29 -4.25 -3.46
CA ASN A 113 0.38 -5.52 -3.22
C ASN A 113 1.89 -5.30 -2.96
N GLY A 114 2.54 -4.42 -3.71
CA GLY A 114 3.94 -4.10 -3.49
C GLY A 114 4.21 -3.43 -2.13
N ILE A 115 3.28 -2.63 -1.61
CA ILE A 115 3.35 -2.04 -0.26
C ILE A 115 3.08 -3.09 0.83
N ASN A 116 2.16 -4.02 0.57
CA ASN A 116 1.87 -5.12 1.49
C ASN A 116 3.07 -6.04 1.70
N GLU A 117 3.80 -6.36 0.62
CA GLU A 117 5.07 -7.09 0.71
C GLU A 117 6.09 -6.38 1.61
N LEU A 118 6.22 -5.05 1.50
CA LEU A 118 7.10 -4.27 2.39
C LEU A 118 6.64 -4.31 3.85
N SER A 119 5.32 -4.39 4.05
CA SER A 119 4.67 -4.40 5.36
C SER A 119 4.60 -5.81 5.98
N GLY A 120 5.25 -6.79 5.37
CA GLY A 120 5.35 -8.16 5.90
C GLY A 120 4.16 -9.07 5.58
N TYR A 121 3.26 -8.66 4.70
CA TYR A 121 2.25 -9.56 4.15
C TYR A 121 2.85 -10.39 3.02
N GLU A 122 2.66 -11.70 3.09
CA GLU A 122 3.03 -12.58 1.98
C GLU A 122 2.02 -12.43 0.84
N LYS A 123 2.50 -12.55 -0.40
CA LYS A 123 1.60 -12.86 -1.51
C LYS A 123 1.08 -14.27 -1.29
N ASP A 124 -0.23 -14.47 -1.40
CA ASP A 124 -0.80 -15.81 -1.53
C ASP A 124 -0.09 -16.51 -2.69
N LYS A 125 0.70 -17.55 -2.40
CA LYS A 125 1.47 -18.31 -3.41
C LYS A 125 0.63 -19.41 -4.07
N ASP A 126 -0.68 -19.38 -3.91
CA ASP A 126 -1.59 -20.48 -4.29
C ASP A 126 -2.20 -20.34 -5.71
N ASP A 127 -1.72 -19.40 -6.54
CA ASP A 127 -2.13 -19.26 -7.96
C ASP A 127 -1.05 -19.73 -8.96
N GLU A 128 -0.07 -20.53 -8.53
CA GLU A 128 0.92 -21.20 -9.41
C GLU A 128 0.74 -22.74 -9.48
N GLU A 129 -0.44 -23.27 -9.13
CA GLU A 129 -0.81 -24.64 -9.50
C GLU A 129 -1.78 -24.65 -10.69
N GLU A 130 -1.36 -25.32 -11.77
CA GLU A 130 -2.14 -25.74 -12.95
C GLU A 130 -2.41 -24.76 -14.10
N ILE A 131 -1.39 -24.52 -14.96
CA ILE A 131 -1.60 -24.65 -16.41
C ILE A 131 -0.40 -25.37 -17.05
N LYS A 132 -0.36 -26.70 -16.90
CA LYS A 132 0.33 -27.58 -17.85
C LYS A 132 -0.75 -28.32 -18.64
N ASN A 133 -1.09 -27.78 -19.81
CA ASN A 133 -1.75 -28.50 -20.90
C ASN A 133 -0.95 -28.27 -22.17
#